data_AF-A0A1G0R4N6-F1
#
_entry.id   AF-A0A1G0R4N6-F1
#
_cell.length_a   1.000
_cell.length_b   1.000
_cell.length_c   1.000
_cell.angle_alpha   90.00
_cell.angle_beta   90.00
_cell.angle_gamma   90.00
#
_symmetry.space_group_name_H-M   'P 1'
#
loop_
_entity.id
_entity.type
_entity.pdbx_description
1 polymer ?
#
loop_
_entity_poly.entity_id
_entity_poly.type
_entity_poly.pdbx_seq_one_letter_code
_entity_poly.pdbx_strand_id
1 'polypeptide(L)'
;MATWSKNNIACADTWIFLKALGQLNQVFSKSGAIKVEDLAFWNESASPELINIAVKTICQQLDNMFRMIDKALFEKGVTVDNAINSMVGAFLKKGNTVADVAEVVDKKYFFQGERIDE
;
A
#
# COMPACT_ATOMS: atom_id res chain seq x y z
N MET A 1 -16.38 -1.29 -2.08
CA MET A 1 -15.38 -2.21 -1.50
C MET A 1 -14.32 -2.41 -2.56
N ALA A 2 -13.05 -2.24 -2.19
CA ALA A 2 -11.94 -2.51 -3.09
C ALA A 2 -11.99 -3.96 -3.60
N THR A 3 -11.74 -4.17 -4.89
CA THR A 3 -11.74 -5.51 -5.50
C THR A 3 -10.43 -6.22 -5.17
N TRP A 4 -10.35 -6.85 -4.00
CA TRP A 4 -9.16 -7.60 -3.59
C TRP A 4 -8.97 -8.86 -4.45
N SER A 5 -8.03 -8.81 -5.40
CA SER A 5 -7.83 -9.87 -6.41
C SER A 5 -6.35 -10.08 -6.71
N LYS A 6 -5.93 -11.33 -6.89
CA LYS A 6 -4.56 -11.65 -7.34
C LYS A 6 -4.28 -11.21 -8.77
N ASN A 7 -5.32 -10.98 -9.56
CA ASN A 7 -5.20 -10.50 -10.94
C ASN A 7 -5.05 -8.97 -11.01
N ASN A 8 -5.24 -8.27 -9.89
CA ASN A 8 -4.90 -6.85 -9.77
C ASN A 8 -3.48 -6.78 -9.18
N ILE A 9 -2.55 -6.20 -9.94
CA ILE A 9 -1.13 -6.21 -9.59
C ILE A 9 -0.88 -5.33 -8.36
N ALA A 10 -1.51 -4.17 -8.27
CA ALA A 10 -1.44 -3.32 -7.08
C ALA A 10 -1.83 -4.07 -5.79
N CYS A 11 -2.85 -4.95 -5.84
CA CYS A 11 -3.22 -5.80 -4.71
C CYS A 11 -2.14 -6.82 -4.37
N ALA A 12 -1.63 -7.53 -5.37
CA ALA A 12 -0.59 -8.54 -5.20
C ALA A 12 0.70 -7.94 -4.62
N ASP A 13 1.14 -6.82 -5.18
CA ASP A 13 2.38 -6.14 -4.82
C ASP A 13 2.26 -5.47 -3.45
N THR A 14 1.13 -4.84 -3.15
CA THR A 14 0.85 -4.30 -1.81
C THR A 14 0.94 -5.41 -0.75
N TRP A 15 0.35 -6.58 -1.01
CA TRP A 15 0.42 -7.72 -0.08
C TRP A 15 1.86 -8.22 0.10
N ILE A 16 2.57 -8.51 -0.99
CA ILE A 16 3.89 -9.15 -0.90
C ILE A 16 4.91 -8.19 -0.29
N PHE A 17 4.80 -6.88 -0.53
CA PHE A 17 5.70 -5.89 0.05
C PHE A 17 5.40 -5.61 1.51
N LEU A 18 4.13 -5.51 1.91
CA LEU A 18 3.79 -5.45 3.33
C LEU A 18 4.29 -6.69 4.07
N LYS A 19 4.21 -7.87 3.45
CA LYS A 19 4.76 -9.10 4.00
C LYS A 19 6.29 -9.07 4.08
N ALA A 20 6.98 -8.60 3.04
CA ALA A 20 8.43 -8.48 3.02
C ALA A 20 8.95 -7.47 4.06
N LEU A 21 8.19 -6.40 4.32
CA LEU A 21 8.44 -5.42 5.39
C LEU A 21 8.02 -5.93 6.78
N GLY A 22 7.58 -7.19 6.92
CA GLY A 22 7.18 -7.79 8.19
C GLY A 22 5.91 -7.20 8.80
N GLN A 23 5.09 -6.49 8.02
CA GLN A 23 3.87 -5.83 8.51
C GLN A 23 2.72 -6.80 8.73
N LEU A 24 2.72 -7.92 8.01
CA LEU A 24 1.75 -9.00 8.11
C LEU A 24 2.39 -10.33 7.72
N ASN A 25 1.78 -11.46 8.12
CA ASN A 25 2.28 -12.81 7.79
C ASN A 25 1.26 -13.67 7.05
N GLN A 26 0.01 -13.21 6.99
CA GLN A 26 -1.13 -13.92 6.42
C GLN A 26 -0.96 -14.15 4.91
N VAL A 27 -1.68 -15.14 4.40
CA VAL A 27 -1.77 -15.44 2.96
C VAL A 27 -2.65 -14.39 2.26
N PHE A 28 -2.38 -14.13 0.98
CA PHE A 28 -3.08 -13.12 0.17
C PHE A 28 -4.60 -13.11 0.38
N SER A 29 -5.25 -14.28 0.31
CA SER A 29 -6.72 -14.38 0.41
C SER A 29 -7.31 -13.91 1.73
N LYS A 30 -6.50 -13.83 2.80
CA LYS A 30 -6.90 -13.32 4.11
C LYS A 30 -6.40 -11.91 4.37
N SER A 31 -5.34 -11.48 3.69
CA SER A 31 -4.68 -10.21 3.96
C SER A 31 -5.51 -8.98 3.58
N GLY A 32 -6.35 -9.07 2.55
CA GLY A 32 -7.15 -7.93 2.09
C GLY A 32 -8.09 -7.35 3.15
N ALA A 33 -8.57 -8.16 4.09
CA ALA A 33 -9.47 -7.73 5.16
C ALA A 33 -8.75 -7.29 6.46
N ILE A 34 -7.42 -7.42 6.51
CA ILE A 34 -6.63 -6.98 7.67
C ILE A 34 -6.73 -5.45 7.75
N LYS A 35 -7.04 -4.93 8.93
CA LYS A 35 -7.11 -3.49 9.13
C LYS A 35 -5.71 -2.90 9.22
N VAL A 36 -5.56 -1.65 8.80
CA VAL A 36 -4.29 -0.93 8.88
C VAL A 36 -3.78 -0.81 10.33
N GLU A 37 -4.70 -0.73 11.30
CA GLU A 37 -4.35 -0.71 12.73
C GLU A 37 -3.87 -2.06 13.30
N ASP A 38 -4.07 -3.16 12.57
CA ASP A 38 -3.59 -4.49 12.95
C ASP A 38 -2.18 -4.79 12.38
N LEU A 39 -1.59 -3.86 11.63
CA LEU A 39 -0.26 -4.01 11.03
C LEU A 39 0.84 -3.70 12.06
N ALA A 40 2.01 -4.32 11.88
CA ALA A 40 3.09 -4.25 12.87
C ALA A 40 3.60 -2.83 13.20
N PHE A 41 3.53 -1.89 12.26
CA PHE A 41 3.94 -0.50 12.52
C PHE A 41 2.97 0.25 13.45
N TRP A 42 1.71 -0.20 13.58
CA TRP A 42 0.67 0.50 14.30
C TRP A 42 0.77 0.20 15.80
N ASN A 43 1.32 1.14 16.56
CA ASN A 43 1.38 1.07 18.01
C ASN A 43 0.28 1.93 18.63
N GLU A 44 -0.75 1.31 19.21
CA GLU A 44 -1.87 2.02 19.83
C GLU A 44 -1.48 2.89 21.04
N SER A 45 -0.34 2.60 21.67
CA SER A 45 0.19 3.39 22.79
C SER A 45 1.04 4.58 22.34
N ALA A 46 1.34 4.68 21.04
CA ALA A 46 2.14 5.76 20.51
C ALA A 46 1.30 7.03 20.31
N SER A 47 1.96 8.20 20.35
CA SER A 47 1.30 9.45 20.02
C SER A 47 0.89 9.48 18.54
N PRO A 48 -0.12 10.28 18.16
CA PRO A 48 -0.50 10.45 16.75
C PRO A 48 0.67 10.87 15.85
N GLU A 49 1.59 11.69 16.36
CA GLU A 49 2.79 12.12 15.62
C GLU A 49 3.73 10.95 15.34
N LEU A 50 3.95 10.07 16.33
CA LEU A 50 4.79 8.88 16.16
C LEU A 50 4.17 7.88 15.17
N ILE A 51 2.85 7.68 15.22
CA ILE A 51 2.13 6.86 14.24
C ILE A 51 2.30 7.45 12.83
N ASN A 52 2.15 8.77 12.68
CA ASN A 52 2.33 9.44 11.39
C ASN A 52 3.76 9.28 10.84
N ILE A 53 4.79 9.36 11.70
CA ILE A 53 6.18 9.10 11.30
C ILE A 53 6.37 7.65 10.83
N ALA A 54 5.81 6.68 11.56
CA ALA A 54 5.89 5.27 11.19
C ALA A 54 5.18 5.00 9.85
N VAL A 55 3.96 5.53 9.67
CA VAL A 55 3.19 5.40 8.42
C VAL A 55 3.94 6.00 7.24
N LYS A 56 4.49 7.23 7.38
CA LYS A 56 5.27 7.87 6.32
C LYS A 56 6.48 7.04 5.92
N THR A 57 7.17 6.46 6.90
CA THR A 57 8.33 5.58 6.65
C THR A 57 7.93 4.35 5.84
N ILE A 58 6.85 3.66 6.22
CA ILE A 58 6.33 2.51 5.47
C ILE A 58 5.89 2.92 4.06
N CYS A 59 5.20 4.05 3.90
CA CYS A 59 4.75 4.52 2.58
C CYS A 59 5.93 4.86 1.65
N GLN A 60 7.00 5.44 2.17
CA GLN A 60 8.24 5.68 1.41
C GLN A 60 8.93 4.37 1.02
N GLN A 61 8.96 3.38 1.90
CA GLN A 61 9.48 2.06 1.58
C GLN A 61 8.66 1.39 0.49
N LEU A 62 7.32 1.40 0.60
CA LEU A 62 6.42 0.86 -0.41
C LEU A 62 6.58 1.56 -1.77
N ASP A 63 6.60 2.90 -1.82
CA ASP A 63 6.86 3.65 -3.06
C ASP A 63 8.17 3.22 -3.73
N ASN A 64 9.25 3.10 -2.95
CA ASN A 64 10.53 2.64 -3.48
C ASN A 64 10.45 1.19 -3.97
N MET A 65 9.73 0.31 -3.27
CA MET A 65 9.57 -1.07 -3.71
C MET A 65 8.78 -1.15 -5.02
N PHE A 66 7.63 -0.47 -5.13
CA PHE A 66 6.84 -0.43 -6.36
C PHE A 66 7.65 0.09 -7.55
N ARG A 67 8.36 1.21 -7.38
CA ARG A 67 9.09 1.84 -8.50
C ARG A 67 10.43 1.19 -8.82
N MET A 68 11.17 0.72 -7.81
CA MET A 68 12.52 0.22 -8.02
C MET A 68 12.55 -1.29 -8.25
N ILE A 69 11.68 -2.05 -7.60
CA ILE A 69 11.60 -3.51 -7.73
C ILE A 69 10.67 -3.87 -8.88
N ASP A 70 9.40 -3.42 -8.83
CA ASP A 70 8.39 -3.79 -9.84
C ASP A 70 8.35 -2.85 -11.04
N LYS A 71 9.21 -1.83 -11.04
CA LYS A 71 9.33 -0.85 -12.14
C LYS A 71 8.00 -0.15 -12.46
N ALA A 72 7.12 -0.03 -11.47
CA ALA A 72 5.88 0.72 -11.60
C ALA A 72 6.19 2.19 -11.91
N LEU A 73 5.37 2.79 -12.77
CA LEU A 73 5.41 4.21 -13.07
C LEU A 73 4.29 4.92 -12.32
N PHE A 74 4.39 6.23 -12.17
CA PHE A 74 3.24 6.98 -11.66
C PHE A 74 2.16 7.08 -12.73
N GLU A 75 0.91 7.05 -12.29
CA GLU A 75 -0.24 7.37 -13.12
C GLU A 75 -0.17 8.82 -13.65
N LYS A 76 -0.86 9.10 -14.76
CA LYS A 76 -0.78 10.43 -15.40
C LYS A 76 -1.17 11.55 -14.43
N GLY A 77 -0.25 12.50 -14.23
CA GLY A 77 -0.47 13.65 -13.35
C GLY A 77 -0.23 13.37 -11.86
N VAL A 78 0.21 12.15 -11.51
CA VAL A 78 0.60 11.80 -10.15
C VAL A 78 2.07 12.15 -9.92
N THR A 79 2.34 12.86 -8.83
CA THR A 79 3.69 13.14 -8.33
C THR A 79 4.03 12.19 -7.18
N VAL A 80 5.32 12.04 -6.88
CA VAL A 80 5.79 11.24 -5.73
C VAL A 80 5.14 11.67 -4.41
N ASP A 81 5.10 12.99 -4.15
CA ASP A 81 4.46 13.51 -2.95
C ASP A 81 2.96 13.22 -2.93
N ASN A 82 2.28 13.30 -4.07
CA ASN A 82 0.86 12.97 -4.15
C ASN A 82 0.60 11.50 -3.87
N ALA A 83 1.41 10.60 -4.44
CA ALA A 83 1.29 9.16 -4.25
C ALA A 83 1.53 8.78 -2.78
N ILE A 84 2.66 9.24 -2.20
CA ILE A 84 3.02 8.97 -0.81
C ILE A 84 1.96 9.53 0.14
N ASN A 85 1.54 10.79 -0.02
CA ASN A 85 0.55 11.38 0.88
C ASN A 85 -0.83 10.70 0.75
N SER A 86 -1.18 10.19 -0.43
CA SER A 86 -2.42 9.41 -0.61
C SER A 86 -2.35 8.08 0.14
N MET A 87 -1.22 7.37 0.05
CA MET A 87 -1.00 6.15 0.83
C MET A 87 -1.00 6.43 2.34
N VAL A 88 -0.31 7.49 2.78
CA VAL A 88 -0.30 7.91 4.19
C VAL A 88 -1.73 8.17 4.69
N GLY A 89 -2.54 8.88 3.91
CA GLY A 89 -3.95 9.10 4.23
C GLY A 89 -4.74 7.79 4.35
N ALA A 90 -4.46 6.80 3.49
CA ALA A 90 -5.11 5.49 3.54
C ALA A 90 -4.70 4.69 4.78
N PHE A 91 -3.42 4.72 5.16
CA PHE A 91 -2.91 4.04 6.36
C PHE A 91 -3.33 4.69 7.67
N LEU A 92 -3.46 6.02 7.72
CA LEU A 92 -3.87 6.74 8.94
C LEU A 92 -5.37 6.64 9.23
N LYS A 93 -6.18 6.27 8.24
CA LYS A 93 -7.63 6.16 8.41
C LYS A 93 -7.99 4.83 9.06
N LYS A 94 -8.28 4.87 10.36
CA LYS A 94 -8.76 3.71 11.13
C LYS A 94 -9.93 3.00 10.44
N GLY A 95 -9.93 1.68 10.49
CA GLY A 95 -10.91 0.81 9.85
C GLY A 95 -10.67 0.58 8.36
N ASN A 96 -9.77 1.33 7.71
CA ASN A 96 -9.30 0.94 6.39
C ASN A 96 -8.58 -0.41 6.46
N THR A 97 -8.71 -1.16 5.39
CA THR A 97 -8.08 -2.47 5.22
C THR A 97 -6.89 -2.38 4.27
N VAL A 98 -6.07 -3.44 4.23
CA VAL A 98 -5.01 -3.58 3.22
C VAL A 98 -5.56 -3.47 1.80
N ALA A 99 -6.78 -3.96 1.54
CA ALA A 99 -7.41 -3.81 0.23
C ALA A 99 -7.73 -2.34 -0.11
N ASP A 100 -8.15 -1.54 0.87
CA ASP A 100 -8.39 -0.10 0.66
C ASP A 100 -7.09 0.65 0.37
N VAL A 101 -5.98 0.25 1.01
CA VAL A 101 -4.64 0.77 0.69
C VAL A 101 -4.24 0.38 -0.74
N ALA A 102 -4.45 -0.88 -1.12
CA ALA A 102 -4.13 -1.35 -2.47
C ALA A 102 -4.93 -0.61 -3.56
N GLU A 103 -6.21 -0.29 -3.30
CA GLU A 103 -7.01 0.54 -4.22
C GLU A 103 -6.42 1.96 -4.38
N VAL A 104 -5.82 2.52 -3.33
CA VAL A 104 -5.09 3.79 -3.45
C VAL A 104 -3.81 3.62 -4.25
N VAL A 105 -3.07 2.53 -4.06
CA VAL A 105 -1.87 2.22 -4.84
C VAL A 105 -2.21 2.08 -6.33
N ASP A 106 -3.26 1.32 -6.66
CA ASP A 106 -3.79 1.11 -8.02
C ASP A 106 -4.10 2.44 -8.75
N LYS A 107 -4.61 3.44 -8.03
CA LYS A 107 -4.92 4.76 -8.60
C LYS A 107 -3.70 5.67 -8.77
N LYS A 108 -2.54 5.28 -8.23
CA LYS A 108 -1.34 6.14 -8.18
C LYS A 108 -0.18 5.58 -8.99
N TYR A 109 -0.14 4.26 -9.16
CA TYR A 109 0.93 3.57 -9.83
C TYR A 109 0.37 2.72 -10.96
N PHE A 110 1.02 2.81 -12.11
CA PHE A 110 0.80 1.97 -13.28
C PHE A 110 1.85 0.86 -13.28
N PHE A 111 1.41 -0.39 -13.10
CA PHE A 111 2.31 -1.54 -12.99
C PHE A 111 2.58 -2.18 -14.36
N GLN A 112 3.80 -2.70 -14.58
CA GLN A 112 4.21 -3.14 -15.93
C GLN A 112 3.36 -4.25 -16.54
N GLY A 113 2.75 -5.12 -15.71
CA GLY A 113 1.85 -6.17 -16.17
C GLY A 113 0.40 -5.72 -16.42
N GLU A 114 0.08 -4.44 -16.20
CA GLU A 114 -1.21 -3.83 -16.56
C GLU A 114 -1.22 -3.29 -18.00
N ARG A 115 -0.07 -3.36 -18.69
CA ARG A 115 0.01 -3.19 -20.15
C ARG A 115 -0.76 -4.34 -20.81
N ILE A 116 -2.04 -4.11 -21.09
CA ILE A 116 -2.69 -4.76 -22.21
C ILE A 116 -2.20 -4.00 -23.44
N ASP A 117 -1.55 -4.72 -24.34
CA ASP A 117 -0.95 -4.24 -25.59
C ASP A 117 -1.73 -3.09 -26.25
N GLU A 118 -1.04 -1.97 -26.52
CA GLU A 118 -1.43 -1.03 -27.60
C GLU A 118 -0.97 -1.58 -28.96
#